data_AF-V6L377-F1
#
_entry.id   AF-V6L377-F1
#
_cell.length_a   1.000
_cell.length_b   1.000
_cell.length_c   1.000
_cell.angle_alpha   90.00
_cell.angle_beta   90.00
_cell.angle_gamma   90.00
#
_symmetry.space_group_name_H-M   'P 1'
#
loop_
_entity.id
_entity.type
_entity.pdbx_description
1 polymer ?
#
loop_
_entity_poly.entity_id
_entity_poly.type
_entity_poly.pdbx_seq_one_letter_code
_entity_poly.pdbx_strand_id
1 'polypeptide(L)'
;MASTNDPGTPDPQVEPRSGGPRRYSAEYKARILAEYDTLDKQGKGALLRREGLYSSLLHVWRQQRDKGAEQALAASAGRPKADPRDKDIARLERESAKLRQDLGKAQSVIEVQSKLSALLDQFATDSAEETDGEKK
;
A
#
# COMPACT_ATOMS: atom_id res chain seq x y z
N MET A 1 -34.88 -13.09 -15.68
CA MET A 1 -33.48 -13.09 -15.19
C MET A 1 -33.54 -13.06 -13.68
N ALA A 2 -33.05 -14.11 -13.02
CA ALA A 2 -33.09 -14.28 -11.58
C ALA A 2 -31.97 -13.46 -10.92
N SER A 3 -32.31 -12.65 -9.91
CA SER A 3 -31.35 -12.17 -8.91
C SER A 3 -31.73 -12.79 -7.58
N THR A 4 -30.91 -13.74 -7.17
CA THR A 4 -30.92 -14.51 -5.93
C THR A 4 -30.87 -13.58 -4.71
N ASN A 5 -31.96 -13.55 -3.97
CA ASN A 5 -32.00 -13.05 -2.61
C ASN A 5 -31.53 -14.22 -1.70
N ASP A 6 -30.33 -14.12 -1.13
CA ASP A 6 -29.74 -15.15 -0.27
C ASP A 6 -30.28 -15.04 1.17
N PRO A 7 -31.14 -15.95 1.66
CA PRO A 7 -31.71 -15.87 3.00
C PRO A 7 -30.94 -16.82 3.93
N GLY A 8 -29.74 -16.44 4.36
CA GLY A 8 -28.84 -17.40 5.03
C GLY A 8 -28.05 -16.93 6.25
N THR A 9 -27.89 -15.63 6.50
CA THR A 9 -27.14 -15.17 7.68
C THR A 9 -28.08 -14.54 8.70
N PRO A 10 -28.45 -15.25 9.78
CA PRO A 10 -29.22 -14.65 10.85
C PRO A 10 -28.45 -13.48 11.46
N ASP A 11 -29.14 -12.35 11.64
CA ASP A 11 -28.58 -11.13 12.21
C ASP A 11 -28.08 -11.40 13.64
N PRO A 12 -26.79 -11.18 13.95
CA PRO A 12 -26.26 -11.44 15.28
C PRO A 12 -26.96 -10.56 16.31
N GLN A 13 -27.70 -11.19 17.23
CA GLN A 13 -28.34 -10.54 18.38
C GLN A 13 -27.36 -9.92 19.39
N VAL A 14 -26.05 -10.11 19.16
CA VAL A 14 -24.97 -9.56 19.97
C VAL A 14 -24.32 -8.44 19.17
N GLU A 15 -24.53 -7.21 19.63
CA GLU A 15 -23.85 -6.03 19.12
C GLU A 15 -22.33 -6.29 19.04
N PRO A 16 -21.68 -5.98 17.90
CA PRO A 16 -20.24 -6.16 17.77
C PRO A 16 -19.55 -5.39 18.89
N ARG A 17 -18.65 -6.06 19.62
CA ARG A 17 -17.87 -5.42 20.69
C ARG A 17 -17.21 -4.16 20.11
N SER A 18 -17.59 -3.00 20.64
CA SER A 18 -17.19 -1.67 20.16
C SER A 18 -15.69 -1.40 20.24
N GLY A 19 -14.96 -2.17 21.05
CA GLY A 19 -13.50 -2.20 21.07
C GLY A 19 -13.01 -3.56 20.59
N GLY A 20 -12.20 -3.56 19.52
CA GLY A 20 -11.47 -4.75 19.07
C GLY A 20 -10.64 -5.39 20.19
N PRO A 21 -10.02 -6.56 19.95
CA PRO A 21 -9.27 -7.27 20.98
C PRO A 21 -8.19 -6.37 21.61
N ARG A 22 -8.03 -6.47 22.94
CA ARG A 22 -7.01 -5.71 23.70
C ARG A 22 -5.63 -5.96 23.10
N ARG A 23 -4.95 -4.89 22.69
CA ARG A 23 -3.58 -4.94 22.16
C ARG A 23 -2.58 -4.72 23.28
N TYR A 24 -1.50 -5.51 23.26
CA TYR A 24 -0.41 -5.42 24.23
C TYR A 24 0.88 -5.09 23.48
N SER A 25 1.62 -4.09 23.97
CA SER A 25 2.94 -3.74 23.42
C SER A 25 3.95 -4.86 23.66
N ALA A 26 4.97 -4.96 22.81
CA ALA A 26 6.03 -5.96 22.95
C ALA A 26 6.77 -5.80 24.30
N GLU A 27 7.06 -4.56 24.70
CA GLU A 27 7.67 -4.23 25.99
C GLU A 27 6.83 -4.71 27.17
N TYR A 28 5.51 -4.49 27.12
CA TYR A 28 4.61 -4.96 28.16
C TYR A 28 4.63 -6.49 28.28
N LYS A 29 4.56 -7.20 27.15
CA LYS A 29 4.63 -8.67 27.13
C LYS A 29 5.95 -9.17 27.72
N ALA A 30 7.08 -8.57 27.34
CA ALA A 30 8.40 -8.93 27.83
C ALA A 30 8.53 -8.72 29.35
N ARG A 31 8.07 -7.56 29.86
CA ARG A 31 8.05 -7.25 31.30
C ARG A 31 7.24 -8.27 32.09
N ILE A 32 6.02 -8.58 31.63
CA ILE A 32 5.15 -9.55 32.30
C ILE A 32 5.76 -10.95 32.28
N LEU A 33 6.35 -11.39 31.17
CA LEU A 33 7.00 -12.70 31.10
C LEU A 33 8.19 -12.78 32.07
N ALA A 34 9.01 -11.72 32.16
CA ALA A 34 10.14 -11.66 33.09
C ALA A 34 9.67 -11.70 34.55
N GLU A 35 8.66 -10.91 34.92
CA GLU A 35 8.07 -10.94 36.27
C GLU A 35 7.42 -12.30 36.58
N TYR A 36 6.73 -12.90 35.61
CA TYR A 36 6.11 -14.21 35.80
C TYR A 36 7.14 -15.32 36.05
N ASP A 37 8.32 -15.24 35.44
CA ASP A 37 9.38 -16.24 35.56
C ASP A 37 10.07 -16.22 36.94
N THR A 38 10.05 -15.09 37.65
CA THR A 38 10.66 -14.97 38.99
C THR A 38 9.72 -15.34 40.13
N LEU A 39 8.41 -15.43 39.87
CA LEU A 39 7.39 -15.64 40.89
C LEU A 39 7.14 -17.13 41.19
N ASP A 40 6.72 -17.39 42.43
CA ASP A 40 6.21 -18.68 42.89
C ASP A 40 4.79 -18.94 42.36
N LYS A 41 4.20 -20.10 42.69
CA LYS A 41 2.87 -20.48 42.20
C LYS A 41 1.77 -19.49 42.65
N GLN A 42 1.84 -18.98 43.88
CA GLN A 42 0.86 -18.02 44.39
C GLN A 42 1.06 -16.65 43.75
N GLY A 43 2.31 -16.18 43.64
CA GLY A 43 2.69 -14.94 42.97
C GLY A 43 2.28 -14.92 41.51
N LYS A 44 2.47 -16.01 40.77
CA LYS A 44 2.01 -16.16 39.38
C LYS A 44 0.49 -15.94 39.25
N GLY A 45 -0.30 -16.53 40.15
CA GLY A 45 -1.74 -16.33 40.18
C GLY A 45 -2.15 -14.90 40.54
N ALA A 46 -1.42 -14.24 41.45
CA ALA A 46 -1.66 -12.86 41.83
C ALA A 46 -1.35 -11.88 40.68
N LEU A 47 -0.23 -12.08 39.99
CA LEU A 47 0.17 -11.32 38.79
C LEU A 47 -0.91 -11.38 37.70
N LEU A 48 -1.37 -12.58 37.37
CA LEU A 48 -2.39 -12.78 36.33
C LEU A 48 -3.70 -12.04 36.65
N ARG A 49 -4.15 -12.07 37.91
CA ARG A 49 -5.35 -11.35 38.35
C ARG A 49 -5.16 -9.83 38.33
N ARG A 50 -4.01 -9.34 38.79
CA ARG A 50 -3.67 -7.90 38.78
C ARG A 50 -3.67 -7.30 37.38
N GLU A 51 -3.14 -8.05 36.42
CA GLU A 51 -2.98 -7.58 35.03
C GLU A 51 -4.20 -7.91 34.14
N GLY A 52 -5.13 -8.74 34.64
CA GLY A 52 -6.28 -9.24 33.89
C GLY A 52 -5.88 -10.18 32.76
N LEU A 53 -4.86 -11.01 33.00
CA LEU A 53 -4.27 -11.92 32.01
C LEU A 53 -4.63 -13.37 32.32
N TYR A 54 -4.67 -14.19 31.28
CA TYR A 54 -4.89 -15.62 31.39
C TYR A 54 -3.62 -16.40 31.04
N SER A 55 -3.44 -17.58 31.63
CA SER A 55 -2.25 -18.41 31.45
C SER A 55 -2.00 -18.80 29.99
N SER A 56 -3.07 -19.01 29.20
CA SER A 56 -2.94 -19.31 27.76
C SER A 56 -2.28 -18.15 26.99
N LEU A 57 -2.50 -16.91 27.42
CA LEU A 57 -1.93 -15.74 26.76
C LEU A 57 -0.41 -15.67 26.98
N LEU A 58 0.05 -16.03 28.19
CA LEU A 58 1.48 -16.13 28.48
C LEU A 58 2.14 -17.26 27.69
N HIS A 59 1.46 -18.39 27.52
CA HIS A 59 1.97 -19.48 26.68
C HIS A 59 2.20 -19.01 25.23
N VAL A 60 1.22 -18.32 24.65
CA VAL A 60 1.34 -17.73 23.31
C VAL A 60 2.48 -16.70 23.25
N TRP A 61 2.63 -15.85 24.27
CA TRP A 61 3.70 -14.85 24.29
C TRP A 61 5.10 -15.47 24.40
N ARG A 62 5.26 -16.61 25.09
CA ARG A 62 6.53 -17.36 25.10
C ARG A 62 6.86 -17.88 23.71
N GLN A 63 5.91 -18.53 23.04
CA GLN A 63 6.10 -18.99 21.67
C GLN A 63 6.45 -17.84 20.71
N GLN A 64 5.81 -16.66 20.87
CA GLN A 64 6.14 -15.47 20.08
C GLN A 64 7.57 -14.99 20.34
N ARG A 65 8.00 -14.95 21.60
CA ARG A 65 9.37 -14.58 21.98
C ARG A 65 10.40 -15.54 21.38
N ASP A 66 10.16 -16.84 21.54
CA ASP A 66 11.11 -17.87 21.12
C ASP A 66 11.23 -17.91 19.59
N LYS A 67 10.10 -17.84 18.86
CA LYS A 67 10.09 -17.68 17.40
C LYS A 67 10.78 -16.40 16.94
N GLY A 68 10.57 -15.28 17.66
CA GLY A 68 11.24 -14.02 17.37
C GLY A 68 12.77 -14.11 17.55
N ALA A 69 13.22 -14.80 18.60
CA ALA A 69 14.63 -15.06 18.84
C ALA A 69 15.24 -15.95 17.75
N GLU A 70 14.56 -17.04 17.36
CA GLU A 70 14.99 -17.89 16.25
C GLU A 70 15.11 -17.12 14.94
N GLN A 71 14.13 -16.28 14.61
CA GLN A 71 14.17 -15.44 13.41
C GLN A 71 15.32 -14.42 13.46
N ALA A 72 15.57 -13.81 14.62
CA ALA A 72 16.67 -12.88 14.80
C ALA A 72 18.04 -13.57 14.67
N LEU A 73 18.17 -14.81 15.15
CA LEU A 73 19.40 -15.60 15.02
C LEU A 73 19.59 -16.16 13.60
N ALA A 74 18.51 -16.52 12.92
CA ALA A 74 18.54 -16.99 11.53
C ALA A 74 18.74 -15.86 10.51
N ALA A 75 18.50 -14.60 10.90
CA ALA A 75 18.76 -13.46 10.05
C ALA A 75 20.27 -13.33 9.79
N SER A 76 20.65 -13.41 8.51
CA SER A 76 22.03 -13.17 8.08
C SER A 76 22.49 -11.79 8.56
N ALA A 77 23.61 -11.73 9.28
CA ALA A 77 24.26 -10.47 9.61
C ALA A 77 24.66 -9.75 8.32
N GLY A 78 23.97 -8.68 7.95
CA GLY A 78 24.26 -7.93 6.73
C GLY A 78 23.10 -7.09 6.20
N ARG A 79 23.35 -6.40 5.09
CA ARG A 79 22.33 -5.60 4.39
C ARG A 79 21.14 -6.50 4.04
N PRO A 80 19.89 -6.05 4.25
CA PRO A 80 18.72 -6.78 3.78
C PRO A 80 18.90 -7.15 2.31
N LYS A 81 18.57 -8.40 1.96
CA LYS A 81 18.61 -8.85 0.57
C LYS A 81 17.71 -7.92 -0.23
N ALA A 82 18.27 -7.22 -1.23
CA ALA A 82 17.51 -6.30 -2.07
C ALA A 82 16.26 -7.00 -2.58
N ASP A 83 15.10 -6.34 -2.45
CA ASP A 83 13.84 -6.94 -2.86
C ASP A 83 13.91 -7.14 -4.38
N PRO A 84 13.63 -8.34 -4.92
CA PRO A 84 13.53 -8.52 -6.37
C PRO A 84 12.63 -7.46 -7.04
N ARG A 85 11.62 -6.94 -6.33
CA ARG A 85 10.75 -5.85 -6.78
C ARG A 85 11.50 -4.56 -7.06
N ASP A 86 12.58 -4.26 -6.35
CA ASP A 86 13.37 -3.04 -6.55
C ASP A 86 13.99 -3.00 -7.95
N LYS A 87 14.37 -4.17 -8.50
CA LYS A 87 14.90 -4.27 -9.86
C LYS A 87 13.82 -3.98 -10.90
N ASP A 88 12.61 -4.52 -10.68
CA ASP A 88 11.48 -4.32 -11.58
C ASP A 88 11.00 -2.87 -11.56
N ILE A 89 10.94 -2.25 -10.37
CA ILE A 89 10.63 -0.82 -10.22
C ILE A 89 11.63 0.03 -11.02
N ALA A 90 12.93 -0.21 -10.83
CA ALA A 90 13.96 0.55 -11.54
C ALA A 90 13.91 0.35 -13.07
N ARG A 91 13.51 -0.83 -13.55
CA ARG A 91 13.27 -1.06 -14.98
C ARG A 91 12.05 -0.28 -15.47
N LEU A 92 10.93 -0.41 -14.78
CA LEU A 92 9.67 0.24 -15.13
C LEU A 92 9.78 1.77 -15.12
N GLU A 93 10.51 2.34 -14.17
CA GLU A 93 10.76 3.78 -14.12
C GLU A 93 11.55 4.28 -15.34
N ARG A 94 12.58 3.54 -15.78
CA ARG A 94 13.34 3.87 -16.98
C ARG A 94 12.48 3.78 -18.24
N GLU A 95 11.68 2.73 -18.36
CA GLU A 95 10.76 2.56 -19.48
C GLU A 95 9.71 3.68 -19.51
N SER A 96 9.12 4.01 -18.35
CA SER A 96 8.17 5.11 -18.22
C SER A 96 8.79 6.46 -18.62
N ALA A 97 10.02 6.73 -18.18
CA ALA A 97 10.73 7.96 -18.54
C ALA A 97 10.99 8.06 -20.05
N LYS A 98 11.43 6.96 -20.68
CA LYS A 98 11.64 6.90 -22.13
C LYS A 98 10.34 7.12 -22.91
N LEU A 99 9.27 6.41 -22.54
CA LEU A 99 7.96 6.53 -23.19
C LEU A 99 7.40 7.95 -23.06
N ARG A 100 7.55 8.60 -21.90
CA ARG A 100 7.15 10.01 -21.72
C ARG A 100 7.93 10.95 -22.63
N GLN A 101 9.23 10.73 -22.78
CA GLN A 101 10.06 11.53 -23.69
C GLN A 101 9.61 11.38 -25.14
N ASP A 102 9.34 10.16 -25.58
CA ASP A 102 8.90 9.90 -26.96
C ASP A 102 7.50 10.45 -27.23
N LEU A 103 6.61 10.38 -26.24
CA LEU A 103 5.29 11.02 -26.28
C LEU A 103 5.42 12.55 -26.45
N GLY A 104 6.32 13.19 -25.68
CA GLY A 104 6.58 14.63 -25.82
C GLY A 104 7.09 15.03 -27.20
N LYS A 105 7.97 14.21 -27.81
CA LYS A 105 8.43 14.44 -29.20
C LYS A 105 7.27 14.35 -30.19
N ALA A 106 6.43 13.32 -30.07
CA ALA A 106 5.27 13.13 -30.94
C ALA A 106 4.28 14.28 -30.84
N GLN A 107 4.01 14.77 -29.61
CA GLN A 107 3.17 15.95 -29.38
C GLN A 107 3.74 17.20 -30.04
N SER A 108 5.05 17.42 -29.96
CA SER A 108 5.69 18.57 -30.61
C SER A 108 5.56 18.52 -32.13
N VAL A 109 5.70 17.35 -32.75
CA VAL A 109 5.47 17.17 -34.19
C VAL A 109 4.04 17.51 -34.57
N ILE A 110 3.05 17.01 -33.81
CA ILE A 110 1.63 17.31 -34.03
C ILE A 110 1.36 18.81 -33.92
N GLU A 111 1.96 19.49 -32.94
CA GLU A 111 1.80 20.93 -32.76
C GLU A 111 2.36 21.72 -33.94
N VAL A 112 3.55 21.37 -34.43
CA VAL A 112 4.16 22.00 -35.61
C VAL A 112 3.28 21.78 -36.85
N GLN A 113 2.80 20.56 -37.08
CA GLN A 113 1.91 20.25 -38.19
C GLN A 113 0.60 21.04 -38.11
N SER A 114 -0.01 21.13 -36.93
CA SER A 114 -1.22 21.91 -36.71
C SER A 114 -1.03 23.40 -37.00
N LYS A 115 0.10 23.99 -36.55
CA LYS A 115 0.45 25.39 -36.85
C LYS A 115 0.68 25.61 -38.34
N LEU A 116 1.37 24.69 -39.01
CA LEU A 116 1.62 24.79 -40.45
C LEU A 116 0.31 24.75 -41.25
N SER A 117 -0.59 23.82 -40.94
CA SER A 117 -1.89 23.74 -41.60
C SER A 117 -2.71 25.02 -41.41
N ALA A 118 -2.73 25.57 -40.19
CA ALA A 118 -3.44 26.82 -39.92
C ALA A 118 -2.87 28.02 -40.72
N LEU A 119 -1.56 28.10 -40.89
CA LEU A 119 -0.93 29.13 -41.72
C LEU A 119 -1.26 28.93 -43.20
N LEU A 120 -1.24 27.69 -43.70
CA LEU A 120 -1.61 27.40 -45.08
C LEU A 120 -3.08 27.73 -45.35
N ASP A 121 -3.97 27.43 -44.42
CA ASP A 121 -5.39 27.82 -44.50
C ASP A 121 -5.52 29.35 -44.58
N GLN A 122 -4.80 30.11 -43.74
CA GLN A 122 -4.80 31.58 -43.78
C GLN A 122 -4.35 32.14 -45.13
N PHE A 123 -3.24 31.64 -45.69
CA PHE A 123 -2.77 32.09 -47.01
C PHE A 123 -3.77 31.75 -48.13
N ALA A 124 -4.46 30.60 -48.03
CA ALA A 124 -5.45 30.19 -49.00
C ALA A 124 -6.72 31.08 -48.96
N THR A 125 -7.15 31.54 -47.77
CA THR A 125 -8.26 32.49 -47.65
C THR A 125 -7.88 33.91 -48.03
N ASP A 126 -6.69 34.41 -47.68
CA ASP A 126 -6.22 35.76 -48.07
C ASP A 126 -6.11 35.90 -49.59
N SER A 127 -5.65 34.83 -50.27
CA SER A 127 -5.56 34.79 -51.74
C SER A 127 -6.94 34.75 -52.42
N ALA A 128 -8.00 34.37 -51.70
CA ALA A 128 -9.36 34.34 -52.24
C ALA A 128 -10.03 35.73 -52.17
N GLU A 129 -9.68 36.57 -51.20
CA GLU A 129 -10.26 37.93 -51.05
C GLU A 129 -9.66 38.96 -52.02
N GLU A 130 -8.43 38.74 -52.51
CA GLU A 130 -7.76 39.67 -53.43
C GLU A 130 -8.31 39.61 -54.88
N THR A 131 -9.10 38.58 -55.23
CA THR A 131 -9.63 38.39 -56.60
C THR A 131 -11.04 38.96 -56.83
N ASP A 132 -11.71 39.48 -55.79
CA ASP A 132 -13.09 40.02 -55.89
C ASP A 132 -13.15 41.57 -55.93
N GLY A 133 -12.00 42.25 -56.00
CA GLY A 133 -11.89 43.71 -55.91
C GLY A 133 -11.80 44.50 -57.22
N GLU A 134 -11.61 43.87 -58.38
CA GLU A 134 -11.33 44.58 -59.64
C GLU A 134 -12.43 44.40 -60.71
N LYS A 135 -13.60 45.01 -60.48
CA LYS A 135 -14.52 45.41 -61.57
C LYS A 135 -15.23 46.72 -61.24
N LYS A 136 -14.71 47.84 -61.78
CA LYS A 136 -15.52 48.99 -62.18
C LYS A 136 -14.87 49.78 -63.30
#